data_AF-A0A357IUF2-F1
#
_entry.id   AF-A0A357IUF2-F1
#
_cell.length_a   1.000
_cell.length_b   1.000
_cell.length_c   1.000
_cell.angle_alpha   90.00
_cell.angle_beta   90.00
_cell.angle_gamma   90.00
#
_symmetry.space_group_name_H-M   'P 1'
#
loop_
_entity.id
_entity.type
_entity.pdbx_description
1 polymer ?
#
loop_
_entity_poly.entity_id
_entity_poly.type
_entity_poly.pdbx_seq_one_letter_code
_entity_poly.pdbx_strand_id
1 'polypeptide(L)'
;MKRNLQPKRNLFIAFLWMLIFLPVTLLADTVLLRDGSRINGRIIQQNQASVIIVSGNRRQVISKTRIARILYNNNYGNDEDDKQKEEEERRKRLEEQRKREEAERQRRAEEQKRLEEQRRKEEERRQQEILNQIEEEKTREQEQKEQEQ
;
A
#
# COMPACT_ATOMS: atom_id res chain seq x y z
N MET A 1 -3.74 -60.68 31.16
CA MET A 1 -3.31 -59.31 31.54
C MET A 1 -1.94 -59.03 30.93
N LYS A 2 -1.81 -57.95 30.15
CA LYS A 2 -0.67 -56.99 30.08
C LYS A 2 -0.49 -56.48 28.65
N ARG A 3 -1.16 -55.35 28.37
CA ARG A 3 -0.90 -54.47 27.23
C ARG A 3 0.47 -53.83 27.45
N ASN A 4 1.50 -54.27 26.71
CA ASN A 4 2.80 -53.60 26.71
C ASN A 4 2.75 -52.40 25.77
N LEU A 5 2.38 -51.26 26.35
CA LEU A 5 2.19 -49.99 25.68
C LEU A 5 3.46 -49.13 25.84
N GLN A 6 4.49 -49.35 25.03
CA GLN A 6 5.67 -48.45 24.98
C GLN A 6 6.31 -48.29 23.58
N PRO A 7 5.60 -47.93 22.49
CA PRO A 7 6.27 -47.47 21.26
C PRO A 7 6.62 -45.97 21.29
N LYS A 8 6.06 -45.19 22.24
CA LYS A 8 6.07 -43.72 22.19
C LYS A 8 7.46 -43.09 22.42
N ARG A 9 8.32 -43.68 23.25
CA ARG A 9 9.68 -43.15 23.51
C ARG A 9 10.60 -43.28 22.29
N ASN A 10 10.51 -44.39 21.55
CA ASN A 10 11.33 -44.61 20.37
C ASN A 10 10.87 -43.74 19.18
N LEU A 11 9.55 -43.54 19.06
CA LEU A 11 8.98 -42.62 18.07
C LEU A 11 9.38 -41.16 18.36
N PHE A 12 9.41 -40.76 19.64
CA PHE A 12 9.84 -39.43 20.05
C PHE A 12 11.33 -39.18 19.76
N ILE A 13 12.19 -40.18 20.00
CA ILE A 13 13.62 -40.10 19.67
C ILE A 13 13.80 -40.02 18.15
N ALA A 14 13.09 -40.84 17.36
CA ALA A 14 13.15 -40.77 15.90
C ALA A 14 12.69 -39.40 15.36
N PHE A 15 11.65 -38.81 15.95
CA PHE A 15 11.19 -37.46 15.64
C PHE A 15 12.23 -36.39 15.98
N LEU A 16 12.90 -36.53 17.14
CA LEU A 16 13.98 -35.63 17.55
C LEU A 16 15.18 -35.69 16.57
N TRP A 17 15.56 -36.89 16.12
CA TRP A 17 16.60 -37.08 15.12
C TRP A 17 16.20 -36.48 13.75
N MET A 18 14.94 -36.62 13.34
CA MET A 18 14.43 -35.99 12.11
C MET A 18 14.48 -34.45 12.16
N LEU A 19 14.21 -33.87 13.34
CA LEU A 19 14.24 -32.42 13.54
C LEU A 19 15.68 -31.86 13.51
N ILE A 20 16.67 -32.62 13.98
CA ILE A 20 18.09 -32.22 13.99
C ILE A 20 18.72 -32.22 12.59
N PHE A 21 18.28 -33.12 11.69
CA PHE A 21 18.81 -33.18 10.32
C PHE A 21 18.07 -32.26 9.32
N LEU A 22 16.96 -31.64 9.72
CA LEU A 22 16.16 -30.79 8.85
C LEU A 22 16.82 -29.46 8.41
N PRO A 23 17.65 -28.75 9.20
CA PRO A 23 17.96 -27.34 8.91
C PRO A 23 19.11 -27.10 7.91
N VAL A 24 19.73 -28.14 7.32
CA VAL A 24 20.97 -27.94 6.52
C VAL A 24 20.72 -27.42 5.08
N THR A 25 19.46 -27.30 4.66
CA THR A 25 19.13 -26.99 3.24
C THR A 25 18.69 -25.55 2.98
N LEU A 26 18.61 -24.69 4.00
CA LEU A 26 18.08 -23.32 3.86
C LEU A 26 19.13 -22.26 3.47
N LEU A 27 20.38 -22.66 3.21
CA LEU A 27 21.45 -21.75 2.79
C LEU A 27 21.54 -21.73 1.25
N ALA A 28 20.76 -20.86 0.61
CA ALA A 28 20.88 -20.59 -0.82
C ALA A 28 21.72 -19.33 -1.06
N ASP A 29 22.66 -19.41 -2.00
CA ASP A 29 23.38 -18.26 -2.52
C ASP A 29 22.64 -17.69 -3.74
N THR A 30 22.85 -16.41 -4.04
CA THR A 30 22.28 -15.75 -5.21
C THR A 30 23.38 -15.24 -6.12
N VAL A 31 23.36 -15.64 -7.38
CA VAL A 31 24.27 -15.13 -8.41
C VAL A 31 23.51 -14.22 -9.35
N LEU A 32 23.88 -12.93 -9.31
CA LEU A 32 23.40 -11.91 -10.21
C LEU A 32 24.28 -11.88 -11.46
N LEU A 33 23.66 -12.08 -12.61
CA LEU A 33 24.32 -12.02 -13.91
C LEU A 33 24.30 -10.59 -14.47
N ARG A 34 25.22 -10.30 -15.40
CA ARG A 34 25.35 -8.99 -16.05
C ARG A 34 24.16 -8.60 -16.94
N ASP A 35 23.39 -9.59 -17.37
CA ASP A 35 22.13 -9.39 -18.10
C ASP A 35 20.95 -9.03 -17.17
N GLY A 36 21.19 -8.96 -15.85
CA GLY A 36 20.18 -8.68 -14.84
C GLY A 36 19.46 -9.92 -14.31
N SER A 37 19.70 -11.10 -14.88
CA SER A 37 19.08 -12.33 -14.40
C SER A 37 19.69 -12.81 -13.07
N ARG A 38 18.89 -13.53 -12.28
CA ARG A 38 19.27 -14.01 -10.94
C ARG A 38 19.15 -15.53 -10.87
N ILE A 39 20.19 -16.17 -10.37
CA ILE A 39 20.23 -17.63 -10.17
C ILE A 39 20.38 -17.91 -8.68
N ASN A 40 19.34 -18.49 -8.08
CA ASN A 40 19.32 -18.88 -6.68
C ASN A 40 19.71 -20.35 -6.55
N GLY A 41 20.72 -20.64 -5.73
CA GLY A 41 21.16 -22.00 -5.47
C GLY A 41 22.44 -22.05 -4.65
N ARG A 42 22.81 -23.23 -4.18
CA ARG A 42 24.03 -23.41 -3.38
C ARG A 42 25.25 -23.44 -4.30
N ILE A 43 26.24 -22.61 -4.05
CA ILE A 43 27.52 -22.71 -4.74
C ILE A 43 28.30 -23.89 -4.17
N ILE A 44 28.58 -24.90 -5.01
CA ILE A 44 29.29 -26.13 -4.60
C ILE A 44 30.77 -26.10 -4.96
N GLN A 45 31.16 -25.34 -5.98
CA GLN A 45 32.55 -25.24 -6.43
C GLN A 45 32.81 -23.89 -7.11
N GLN A 46 34.00 -23.34 -6.90
CA GLN A 46 34.45 -22.12 -7.58
C GLN A 46 35.88 -22.31 -8.08
N ASN A 47 36.10 -21.95 -9.34
CA ASN A 47 37.42 -21.87 -9.96
C ASN A 47 37.72 -20.41 -10.34
N GLN A 48 38.88 -20.16 -10.94
CA GLN A 48 39.25 -18.80 -11.39
C GLN A 48 38.33 -18.29 -12.51
N ALA A 49 37.86 -19.16 -13.40
CA ALA A 49 37.04 -18.78 -14.56
C ALA A 49 35.53 -19.00 -14.38
N SER A 50 35.10 -19.86 -13.46
CA SER A 50 33.69 -20.28 -13.34
C SER A 50 33.26 -20.61 -11.91
N VAL A 51 31.94 -20.65 -11.73
CA VAL A 51 31.24 -21.04 -10.50
C VAL A 51 30.23 -22.12 -10.84
N ILE A 52 30.10 -23.11 -9.97
CA ILE A 52 29.14 -24.20 -10.11
C ILE A 52 28.06 -24.04 -9.04
N ILE A 53 26.82 -23.89 -9.49
CA ILE A 53 25.63 -23.74 -8.65
C ILE A 53 24.75 -24.98 -8.76
N VAL A 54 24.20 -25.40 -7.62
CA VAL A 54 23.11 -26.37 -7.55
C VAL A 54 21.82 -25.64 -7.18
N SER A 55 20.86 -25.62 -8.11
CA SER A 55 19.53 -25.05 -7.91
C SER A 55 18.51 -26.17 -8.03
N GLY A 56 17.90 -26.55 -6.89
CA GLY A 56 17.09 -27.77 -6.80
C GLY A 56 17.87 -29.00 -7.25
N ASN A 57 17.39 -29.72 -8.26
CA ASN A 57 18.04 -30.92 -8.82
C ASN A 57 18.95 -30.63 -10.03
N ARG A 58 19.22 -29.36 -10.35
CA ARG A 58 20.01 -28.98 -11.53
C ARG A 58 21.36 -28.40 -11.11
N ARG A 59 22.43 -28.91 -11.73
CA ARG A 59 23.79 -28.38 -11.63
C ARG A 59 24.08 -27.50 -12.85
N GLN A 60 24.52 -26.27 -12.61
CA GLN A 60 24.84 -25.30 -13.66
C GLN A 60 26.24 -24.75 -13.48
N VAL A 61 26.96 -24.58 -14.59
CA VAL A 61 28.29 -23.96 -14.62
C VAL A 61 28.16 -22.56 -15.22
N ILE A 62 28.55 -21.55 -14.47
CA ILE A 62 28.43 -20.14 -14.83
C ILE A 62 29.84 -19.55 -14.94
N SER A 63 30.15 -18.89 -16.06
CA SER A 63 31.42 -18.17 -16.21
C SER A 63 31.42 -16.87 -15.41
N LYS A 64 32.52 -16.59 -14.70
CA LYS A 64 32.69 -15.36 -13.91
C LYS A 64 32.64 -14.09 -14.75
N THR A 65 32.90 -14.16 -16.05
CA THR A 65 32.76 -13.02 -16.97
C THR A 65 31.31 -12.55 -17.09
N ARG A 66 30.34 -13.46 -16.93
CA ARG A 66 28.90 -13.18 -16.98
C ARG A 66 28.31 -12.79 -15.63
N ILE A 67 29.05 -13.00 -14.55
CA ILE A 67 28.59 -12.70 -13.19
C ILE A 67 28.83 -11.21 -12.90
N ALA A 68 27.78 -10.52 -12.46
CA ALA A 68 27.87 -9.17 -11.94
C ALA A 68 28.19 -9.18 -10.44
N ARG A 69 27.48 -10.01 -9.65
CA ARG A 69 27.67 -10.09 -8.20
C ARG A 69 27.27 -11.46 -7.67
N ILE A 70 27.95 -11.94 -6.63
CA ILE A 70 27.57 -13.13 -5.87
C ILE A 70 27.18 -12.69 -4.46
N LEU A 71 26.01 -13.11 -4.01
CA LEU A 71 25.46 -12.82 -2.70
C LEU A 71 25.41 -14.12 -1.93
N TYR A 72 26.34 -14.28 -0.99
CA TYR A 72 26.43 -15.46 -0.15
C TYR A 72 25.41 -15.38 0.98
N ASN A 73 24.76 -16.51 1.28
CA ASN A 73 23.86 -16.64 2.42
C ASN A 73 22.78 -15.55 2.54
N ASN A 74 22.23 -15.11 1.40
CA ASN A 74 21.12 -14.16 1.27
C ASN A 74 21.17 -12.85 2.10
N ASN A 75 22.30 -12.48 2.72
CA ASN A 75 22.37 -11.35 3.64
C ASN A 75 22.33 -9.96 2.96
N TYR A 76 22.31 -9.90 1.62
CA TYR A 76 22.37 -8.64 0.86
C TYR A 76 21.53 -8.65 -0.44
N GLY A 77 20.55 -9.55 -0.59
CA GLY A 77 19.86 -9.79 -1.88
C GLY A 77 18.38 -9.41 -1.98
N ASN A 78 17.71 -9.23 -0.85
CA ASN A 78 16.29 -8.86 -0.81
C ASN A 78 16.07 -7.35 -0.68
N ASP A 79 17.09 -6.61 -0.23
CA ASP A 79 16.96 -5.20 0.11
C ASP A 79 16.53 -4.32 -1.07
N GLU A 80 17.06 -4.52 -2.27
CA GLU A 80 16.77 -3.61 -3.39
C GLU A 80 15.38 -3.86 -4.02
N ASP A 81 14.97 -5.12 -4.17
CA ASP A 81 13.65 -5.44 -4.71
C ASP A 81 12.54 -5.16 -3.70
N ASP A 82 12.78 -5.42 -2.41
CA ASP A 82 11.82 -5.11 -1.37
C ASP A 82 11.73 -3.59 -1.14
N LYS A 83 12.86 -2.85 -1.22
CA LYS A 83 12.83 -1.37 -1.21
C LYS A 83 12.09 -0.79 -2.41
N GLN A 84 12.24 -1.36 -3.60
CA GLN A 84 11.50 -0.90 -4.78
C GLN A 84 10.00 -1.14 -4.64
N LYS A 85 9.59 -2.31 -4.12
CA LYS A 85 8.18 -2.60 -3.84
C LYS A 85 7.61 -1.70 -2.74
N GLU A 86 8.36 -1.49 -1.66
CA GLU A 86 7.96 -0.61 -0.57
C GLU A 86 7.84 0.85 -1.04
N GLU A 87 8.75 1.32 -1.88
CA GLU A 87 8.68 2.66 -2.45
C GLU A 87 7.53 2.82 -3.44
N GLU A 88 7.25 1.81 -4.27
CA GLU A 88 6.10 1.82 -5.16
C GLU A 88 4.78 1.83 -4.37
N GLU A 89 4.66 1.01 -3.32
CA GLU A 89 3.51 1.04 -2.42
C GLU A 89 3.38 2.38 -1.71
N ARG A 90 4.49 2.97 -1.23
CA ARG A 90 4.49 4.28 -0.57
C ARG A 90 3.98 5.35 -1.54
N ARG A 91 4.43 5.35 -2.79
CA ARG A 91 3.97 6.28 -3.83
C ARG A 91 2.48 6.12 -4.13
N LYS A 92 1.98 4.88 -4.27
CA LYS A 92 0.55 4.61 -4.48
C LYS A 92 -0.31 5.13 -3.33
N ARG A 93 0.10 4.88 -2.08
CA ARG A 93 -0.61 5.36 -0.88
C ARG A 93 -0.63 6.89 -0.81
N LEU A 94 0.49 7.55 -1.11
CA LEU A 94 0.58 9.01 -1.16
C LEU A 94 -0.33 9.60 -2.26
N GLU A 95 -0.36 9.00 -3.45
CA GLU A 95 -1.22 9.48 -4.53
C GLU A 95 -2.69 9.31 -4.19
N GLU A 96 -3.07 8.18 -3.60
CA GLU A 96 -4.44 7.93 -3.16
C GLU A 96 -4.87 8.90 -2.05
N GLN A 97 -3.99 9.17 -1.08
CA GLN A 97 -4.25 10.13 -0.02
C GLN A 97 -4.43 11.55 -0.58
N ARG A 98 -3.60 11.98 -1.53
CA ARG A 98 -3.74 13.29 -2.20
C ARG A 98 -5.06 13.40 -2.97
N LYS A 99 -5.46 12.35 -3.71
CA LYS A 99 -6.76 12.34 -4.41
C LYS A 99 -7.94 12.44 -3.45
N ARG A 100 -7.89 11.72 -2.32
CA ARG A 100 -8.93 11.79 -1.29
C ARG A 100 -9.02 13.18 -0.66
N GLU A 101 -7.88 13.77 -0.33
CA GLU A 101 -7.83 15.11 0.28
C GLU A 101 -8.33 16.19 -0.69
N GLU A 102 -7.97 16.09 -1.98
CA GLU A 102 -8.44 17.02 -3.01
C GLU A 102 -9.95 16.90 -3.24
N ALA A 103 -10.47 15.67 -3.32
CA ALA A 103 -11.91 15.43 -3.42
C ALA A 103 -12.68 15.96 -2.20
N GLU A 104 -12.12 15.83 -1.00
CA GLU A 104 -12.73 16.37 0.22
C GLU A 104 -12.72 17.90 0.23
N ARG A 105 -11.60 18.54 -0.17
CA ARG A 105 -11.55 20.00 -0.31
C ARG A 105 -12.56 20.51 -1.33
N GLN A 106 -12.69 19.85 -2.48
CA GLN A 106 -13.68 20.22 -3.49
C GLN A 106 -15.10 20.12 -2.95
N ARG A 107 -15.44 19.04 -2.25
CA ARG A 107 -16.77 18.88 -1.61
C ARG A 107 -17.05 19.98 -0.59
N ARG A 108 -16.10 20.28 0.30
CA ARG A 108 -16.24 21.34 1.29
C ARG A 108 -16.41 22.72 0.63
N ALA A 109 -15.65 23.00 -0.43
CA ALA A 109 -15.77 24.26 -1.18
C ALA A 109 -17.12 24.38 -1.89
N GLU A 110 -17.63 23.29 -2.46
CA GLU A 110 -18.96 23.27 -3.09
C GLU A 110 -20.08 23.44 -2.07
N GLU A 111 -19.98 22.78 -0.92
CA GLU A 111 -20.93 22.91 0.18
C GLU A 111 -20.96 24.34 0.73
N GLN A 112 -19.80 24.97 0.92
CA GLN A 112 -19.71 26.38 1.33
C GLN A 112 -20.37 27.31 0.32
N LYS A 113 -20.12 27.12 -0.99
CA LYS A 113 -20.77 27.92 -2.04
C LYS A 113 -22.29 27.75 -2.03
N ARG A 114 -22.78 26.52 -1.86
CA ARG A 114 -24.22 26.25 -1.77
C ARG A 114 -24.85 26.93 -0.55
N LEU A 115 -24.18 26.89 0.60
CA LEU A 115 -24.65 27.54 1.82
C LEU A 115 -24.66 29.07 1.67
N GLU A 116 -23.62 29.65 1.06
CA GLU A 116 -23.55 31.08 0.80
C GLU A 116 -24.65 31.54 -0.18
N GLU A 117 -24.90 30.77 -1.24
CA GLU A 117 -25.98 31.06 -2.18
C GLU A 117 -27.37 30.97 -1.52
N GLN A 118 -27.59 29.98 -0.65
CA GLN A 118 -28.83 29.87 0.13
C GLN A 118 -29.02 31.07 1.05
N ARG A 119 -27.97 31.51 1.75
CA ARG A 119 -28.03 32.70 2.62
C ARG A 119 -28.34 33.96 1.82
N ARG A 120 -27.72 34.16 0.65
CA ARG A 120 -28.01 35.31 -0.22
C ARG A 120 -29.46 35.29 -0.70
N LYS A 121 -29.98 34.15 -1.15
CA LYS A 121 -31.39 34.00 -1.56
C LYS A 121 -32.36 34.27 -0.42
N GLU A 122 -32.03 33.85 0.80
CA GLU A 122 -32.85 34.13 1.98
C GLU A 122 -32.85 35.62 2.34
N GLU A 123 -31.68 36.27 2.27
CA GLU A 123 -31.55 37.70 2.53
C GLU A 123 -32.28 38.54 1.48
N GLU A 124 -32.17 38.20 0.20
CA GLU A 124 -32.94 38.83 -0.89
C GLU A 124 -34.44 38.68 -0.67
N ARG A 125 -34.93 37.50 -0.26
CA ARG A 125 -36.35 37.28 0.07
C ARG A 125 -36.81 38.16 1.23
N ARG A 126 -36.03 38.25 2.31
CA ARG A 126 -36.36 39.11 3.46
C ARG A 126 -36.39 40.59 3.07
N GLN A 127 -35.42 41.05 2.27
CA GLN A 127 -35.40 42.43 1.80
C GLN A 127 -36.63 42.74 0.93
N GLN A 128 -37.00 41.82 0.05
CA GLN A 128 -38.17 42.00 -0.81
C GLN A 128 -39.48 41.98 -0.02
N GLU A 129 -39.59 41.14 1.02
CA GLU A 129 -40.74 41.12 1.92
C GLU A 129 -40.87 42.44 2.71
N ILE A 130 -39.75 42.99 3.21
CA ILE A 130 -39.73 44.30 3.87
C ILE A 130 -40.14 45.42 2.91
N LEU A 131 -39.64 45.41 1.67
CA LEU A 131 -40.00 46.42 0.67
C LEU A 131 -41.50 46.37 0.33
N ASN A 132 -42.07 45.17 0.17
CA ASN A 132 -43.50 45.00 -0.08
C ASN A 132 -44.34 45.52 1.10
N GLN A 133 -43.92 45.27 2.35
CA GLN A 133 -44.61 45.80 3.53
C GLN A 133 -44.59 47.33 3.58
N ILE A 134 -43.45 47.95 3.27
CA ILE A 134 -43.33 49.42 3.22
C ILE A 134 -44.19 50.00 2.10
N GLU A 135 -44.26 49.33 0.94
CA GLU A 135 -45.09 49.76 -0.18
C GLU A 135 -46.58 49.66 0.18
N GLU A 136 -47.04 48.54 0.74
CA GLU A 136 -48.41 48.38 1.23
C GLU A 136 -48.78 49.45 2.28
N GLU A 137 -47.90 49.74 3.24
CA GLU A 137 -48.14 50.74 4.27
C GLU A 137 -48.29 52.14 3.67
N LYS A 138 -47.42 52.50 2.71
CA LYS A 138 -47.53 53.78 1.98
C LYS A 138 -48.81 53.88 1.17
N THR A 139 -49.24 52.82 0.50
CA THR A 139 -50.50 52.81 -0.24
C THR A 139 -51.68 53.01 0.70
N ARG A 140 -51.71 52.33 1.85
CA ARG A 140 -52.76 52.51 2.87
C ARG A 140 -52.80 53.94 3.43
N GLU A 141 -51.64 54.55 3.69
CA GLU A 141 -51.57 55.94 4.15
C GLU A 141 -52.07 56.94 3.09
N GLN A 142 -51.81 56.69 1.81
CA GLN A 142 -52.31 57.53 0.72
C GLN A 142 -53.83 57.43 0.58
N GLU A 143 -54.39 56.21 0.62
CA GLU A 143 -55.83 55.98 0.58
C GLU A 143 -56.55 56.66 1.76
N GLN A 144 -55.97 56.62 2.97
CA GLN A 144 -56.53 57.31 4.14
C GLN A 144 -56.54 58.83 3.97
N LYS A 145 -55.46 59.42 3.43
CA LYS A 145 -55.37 60.86 3.17
C LYS A 145 -56.34 61.34 2.10
N GLU A 146 -56.64 60.52 1.10
CA GLU A 146 -57.65 60.83 0.07
C GLU A 146 -59.08 60.76 0.61
N GLN A 147 -59.37 59.91 1.59
CA GLN A 147 -60.70 59.81 2.22
C GLN A 147 -61.00 60.94 3.22
N GLU A 148 -59.99 61.62 3.73
CA GLU A 148 -60.13 62.73 4.69
C GLU A 148 -60.23 64.13 4.03
N GLN A 149 -60.11 64.24 2.70
CA GLN A 149 -60.28 65.48 1.92
C GLN A 149 -61.66 65.59 1.26
#